data_AF-A0A1V4JAS7-F1
#
_entry.id   AF-A0A1V4JAS7-F1
#
_cell.length_a   1.000
_cell.length_b   1.000
_cell.length_c   1.000
_cell.angle_alpha   90.00
_cell.angle_beta   90.00
_cell.angle_gamma   90.00
#
_symmetry.space_group_name_H-M   'P 1'
#
loop_
_entity.id
_entity.type
_entity.pdbx_description
1 polymer ?
#
loop_
_entity_poly.entity_id
_entity_poly.type
_entity_poly.pdbx_seq_one_letter_code
_entity_poly.pdbx_strand_id
1 'polypeptide(L)'
;MGRKEAQTTRNINNTFGPGTANECTVQWWFKKLCKGDESLEEEEHSGQPLQVDNDQLRAIIKTDPLKTTWKLMKNSVSTILQSFSIQSKLER
;
A
#
# COMPACT_ATOMS: atom_id res chain seq x y z
N MET A 1 2.75 10.99 -23.49
CA MET A 1 2.84 11.57 -22.13
C MET A 1 4.04 10.96 -21.42
N GLY A 2 5.25 11.15 -21.94
CA GLY A 2 6.47 10.66 -21.25
C GLY A 2 7.61 11.69 -21.27
N ARG A 3 7.77 12.40 -22.39
CA ARG A 3 8.79 13.44 -22.53
C ARG A 3 8.55 14.67 -21.64
N LYS A 4 7.29 15.02 -21.36
CA LYS A 4 6.95 16.23 -20.59
C LYS A 4 7.17 15.99 -19.09
N GLU A 5 6.85 14.79 -18.65
CA GLU A 5 6.95 14.29 -17.29
C GLU A 5 8.43 14.13 -16.91
N ALA A 6 9.24 13.48 -17.75
CA ALA A 6 10.68 13.37 -17.55
C ALA A 6 11.37 14.74 -17.49
N GLN A 7 10.95 15.70 -18.32
CA GLN A 7 11.48 17.07 -18.28
C GLN A 7 11.08 17.79 -16.99
N THR A 8 9.84 17.65 -16.51
CA THR A 8 9.39 18.21 -15.24
C THR A 8 10.16 17.62 -14.07
N THR A 9 10.34 16.29 -14.03
CA THR A 9 11.17 15.62 -13.02
C THR A 9 12.60 16.16 -13.01
N ARG A 10 13.21 16.33 -14.19
CA ARG A 10 14.56 16.90 -14.32
C ARG A 10 14.62 18.35 -13.82
N ASN A 11 13.63 19.17 -14.16
CA ASN A 11 13.58 20.56 -13.72
C ASN A 11 13.48 20.65 -12.19
N ILE A 12 12.61 19.85 -11.57
CA ILE A 12 12.46 19.81 -10.11
C ILE A 12 13.75 19.34 -9.45
N ASN A 13 14.36 18.26 -9.93
CA ASN A 13 15.61 17.75 -9.37
C ASN A 13 16.79 18.73 -9.55
N ASN A 14 16.80 19.53 -10.62
CA ASN A 14 17.82 20.56 -10.79
C ASN A 14 17.66 21.73 -9.81
N THR A 15 16.43 22.08 -9.44
CA THR A 15 16.15 23.21 -8.53
C THR A 15 16.26 22.83 -7.06
N PHE A 16 15.79 21.63 -6.69
CA PHE A 16 15.67 21.20 -5.30
C PHE A 16 16.69 20.14 -4.88
N GLY A 17 17.45 19.61 -5.83
CA GLY A 17 18.46 18.59 -5.60
C GLY A 17 18.13 17.25 -6.24
N PRO A 18 19.14 16.41 -6.51
CA PRO A 18 18.92 15.09 -7.08
C PRO A 18 18.08 14.23 -6.13
N GLY A 19 17.04 13.58 -6.66
CA GLY A 19 16.17 12.68 -5.91
C GLY A 19 14.94 13.33 -5.26
N THR A 20 14.74 14.65 -5.40
CA THR A 20 13.53 15.33 -4.89
C THR A 20 12.25 14.81 -5.54
N ALA A 21 12.27 14.58 -6.85
CA ALA A 21 11.14 14.09 -7.62
C ALA A 21 11.47 12.76 -8.30
N ASN A 22 10.54 11.82 -8.17
CA ASN A 22 10.51 10.58 -8.93
C ASN A 22 9.62 10.77 -10.17
N GLU A 23 10.06 10.26 -11.32
CA GLU A 23 9.29 10.29 -12.56
C GLU A 23 7.93 9.60 -12.41
N CYS A 24 7.87 8.47 -11.68
CA CYS A 24 6.61 7.77 -11.41
C CYS A 24 5.61 8.65 -10.66
N THR A 25 6.09 9.42 -9.68
CA THR A 25 5.26 10.36 -8.91
C THR A 25 4.76 11.51 -9.79
N VAL A 26 5.64 12.09 -10.61
CA VAL A 26 5.25 13.17 -11.55
C VAL A 26 4.24 12.67 -12.58
N GLN A 27 4.41 11.45 -13.11
CA GLN A 27 3.44 10.84 -14.02
C GLN A 27 2.08 10.60 -13.34
N TRP A 28 2.06 10.17 -12.08
CA TRP A 28 0.83 9.99 -11.31
C TRP A 28 0.11 11.34 -11.12
N TRP A 29 0.84 12.40 -10.73
CA TRP A 29 0.29 13.75 -10.61
C TRP A 29 -0.27 14.28 -11.93
N PHE A 30 0.44 14.08 -13.05
CA PHE A 30 -0.07 14.46 -14.37
C PHE A 30 -1.40 13.76 -14.68
N LYS A 31 -1.55 12.48 -14.34
CA LYS A 31 -2.81 11.75 -14.52
C LYS A 31 -3.92 12.26 -13.61
N LYS A 32 -3.61 12.58 -12.35
CA LYS A 32 -4.56 13.14 -11.37
C LYS A 32 -5.08 14.50 -11.84
N LEU A 33 -4.17 15.40 -12.20
CA LEU A 33 -4.49 16.72 -12.74
C LEU A 33 -5.25 16.65 -14.08
N CYS A 34 -4.91 15.72 -14.98
CA CYS A 34 -5.67 15.52 -16.21
C CYS A 34 -7.13 15.06 -15.98
N LYS A 35 -7.44 14.47 -14.81
CA LYS A 35 -8.80 14.10 -14.42
C LYS A 35 -9.56 15.25 -13.75
N GLY A 36 -8.94 16.42 -13.60
CA GLY A 36 -9.53 17.58 -12.90
C GLY A 36 -9.45 17.48 -11.38
N ASP A 37 -8.67 16.54 -10.86
CA ASP A 37 -8.42 16.42 -9.43
C ASP A 37 -7.13 17.18 -9.08
N GLU A 38 -7.32 18.34 -8.46
CA GLU A 38 -6.25 19.26 -8.04
C GLU A 38 -5.90 19.09 -6.55
N SER A 39 -6.45 18.07 -5.88
CA SER A 39 -6.17 17.83 -4.46
C SER A 39 -4.71 17.40 -4.27
N LEU A 40 -3.97 18.21 -3.50
CA LEU A 40 -2.60 17.90 -3.09
C LEU A 40 -2.54 17.05 -1.82
N GLU A 41 -3.70 16.76 -1.22
CA GLU A 41 -3.78 15.91 -0.05
C GLU A 41 -3.47 14.47 -0.42
N GLU A 42 -2.78 13.78 0.49
CA GLU A 42 -2.59 12.35 0.41
C GLU A 42 -3.96 11.70 0.58
N GLU A 43 -4.38 10.90 -0.41
CA GLU A 43 -5.61 10.14 -0.27
C GLU A 43 -5.46 9.20 0.92
N GLU A 44 -6.53 9.04 1.70
CA GLU A 44 -6.55 8.07 2.79
C GLU A 44 -6.20 6.70 2.21
N HIS A 45 -5.00 6.21 2.51
CA HIS A 45 -4.56 4.91 2.05
C HIS A 45 -5.58 3.90 2.58
N SER A 46 -6.30 3.25 1.67
CA SER A 46 -7.08 2.07 2.03
C SER A 46 -6.08 1.06 2.57
N GLY A 47 -5.96 0.99 3.90
CA GLY A 47 -5.07 0.05 4.55
C GLY A 47 -5.37 -1.37 4.11
N GLN A 48 -4.47 -2.31 4.41
CA GLN A 48 -4.70 -3.70 4.07
C GLN A 48 -6.04 -4.16 4.69
N PRO A 49 -6.99 -4.65 3.88
CA PRO A 49 -8.26 -5.12 4.41
C PRO A 49 -7.99 -6.24 5.40
N LEU A 50 -8.43 -6.05 6.65
CA LEU A 50 -8.35 -7.07 7.68
C LEU A 50 -9.18 -8.26 7.22
N GLN A 51 -8.52 -9.39 6.98
CA GLN A 51 -9.17 -10.64 6.56
C GLN A 51 -10.12 -11.20 7.64
N VAL A 52 -10.07 -10.67 8.86
CA VAL A 52 -10.90 -11.06 9.99
C VAL A 52 -11.73 -9.87 10.45
N ASP A 53 -13.05 -10.08 10.50
CA ASP A 53 -14.02 -9.16 11.08
C ASP A 53 -13.72 -8.93 12.58
N ASN A 54 -13.52 -7.66 12.95
CA ASN A 54 -13.16 -7.23 14.30
C ASN A 54 -14.28 -7.53 15.32
N ASP A 55 -15.54 -7.49 14.90
CA ASP A 55 -16.68 -7.76 15.80
C ASP A 55 -16.77 -9.25 16.12
N GLN A 56 -16.51 -10.11 15.13
CA GLN A 56 -16.35 -11.55 15.32
C GLN A 56 -15.15 -11.87 16.21
N LEU A 57 -14.02 -11.19 16.00
CA LEU A 57 -12.84 -11.36 16.85
C LEU A 57 -13.17 -11.01 18.32
N ARG A 58 -13.87 -9.89 18.53
CA ARG A 58 -14.25 -9.41 19.86
C ARG A 58 -15.25 -10.33 20.56
N ALA A 59 -16.18 -10.93 19.81
CA ALA A 59 -17.10 -11.94 20.33
C ALA A 59 -16.36 -13.21 20.79
N ILE A 60 -15.41 -13.70 19.99
CA ILE A 60 -14.62 -14.90 20.31
C ILE A 60 -13.75 -14.66 21.56
N ILE A 61 -13.11 -13.49 21.68
CA ILE A 61 -12.32 -13.10 22.86
C ILE A 61 -13.13 -13.15 24.15
N LYS A 62 -14.39 -12.66 24.12
CA LYS A 62 -15.28 -12.69 25.29
C LYS A 62 -15.70 -14.12 25.68
N THR A 63 -15.86 -15.00 24.70
CA THR A 63 -16.34 -16.37 24.95
C THR A 63 -15.23 -17.35 25.31
N ASP A 64 -14.02 -17.19 24.75
CA ASP A 64 -12.90 -18.10 24.97
C ASP A 64 -11.56 -17.42 24.64
N PRO A 65 -10.88 -16.85 25.66
CA PRO A 65 -9.61 -16.15 25.48
C PRO A 65 -8.51 -17.04 24.88
N LEU A 66 -8.47 -18.33 25.24
CA LEU A 66 -7.40 -19.26 24.84
C LEU A 66 -7.53 -19.68 23.37
N LYS A 67 -8.76 -19.85 22.89
CA LYS A 67 -9.04 -20.16 21.48
C LYS A 67 -8.64 -19.02 20.55
N THR A 68 -8.65 -17.79 21.06
CA THR A 68 -8.24 -16.59 20.31
C THR A 68 -6.74 -16.58 20.04
N THR A 69 -5.90 -16.84 21.06
CA THR A 69 -4.44 -16.89 20.88
C THR A 69 -4.04 -17.96 19.85
N TRP A 70 -4.69 -19.12 19.89
CA TRP A 70 -4.46 -20.19 18.93
C TRP A 70 -4.89 -19.83 17.50
N LYS A 71 -6.08 -19.21 17.34
CA LYS A 71 -6.56 -18.75 16.02
C LYS A 71 -5.69 -17.63 15.45
N LEU A 72 -5.32 -16.64 16.27
CA LEU A 72 -4.43 -15.55 15.86
C LEU A 72 -3.09 -16.11 15.41
N MET A 73 -2.51 -17.04 16.17
CA MET A 73 -1.24 -17.67 15.81
C MET A 73 -1.36 -18.49 14.51
N LYS A 74 -2.43 -19.27 14.34
CA LYS A 74 -2.69 -20.02 13.10
C LYS A 74 -2.87 -19.10 11.89
N ASN A 75 -3.63 -18.03 12.05
CA ASN A 75 -3.88 -17.07 10.98
C ASN A 75 -2.57 -16.35 10.62
N SER A 76 -1.80 -15.89 11.60
CA SER A 76 -0.48 -15.27 11.36
C SER A 76 0.49 -16.23 10.67
N VAL A 77 0.60 -17.48 11.10
CA VAL A 77 1.46 -18.48 10.47
C VAL A 77 0.97 -18.80 9.05
N SER A 78 -0.33 -18.90 8.84
CA SER A 78 -0.93 -19.08 7.50
C SER A 78 -0.64 -17.89 6.58
N THR A 79 -0.73 -16.66 7.08
CA THR A 79 -0.42 -15.45 6.31
C THR A 79 1.06 -15.39 5.93
N ILE A 80 1.97 -15.75 6.84
CA ILE A 80 3.42 -15.82 6.57
C ILE A 80 3.73 -16.87 5.49
N LEU A 81 3.07 -18.03 5.53
CA LEU A 81 3.24 -19.07 4.51
C LEU A 81 2.68 -18.63 3.15
N GLN A 82 1.54 -17.94 3.13
CA GLN A 82 0.97 -17.40 1.90
C GLN A 82 1.86 -16.31 1.29
N SER A 83 2.42 -15.40 2.08
CA SER A 83 3.36 -14.40 1.57
C SER A 83 4.60 -15.05 0.95
N PHE A 84 5.15 -16.09 1.57
CA PHE A 84 6.27 -16.86 1.00
C PHE A 84 5.89 -17.58 -0.31
N SER A 85 4.68 -18.12 -0.37
CA SER A 85 4.17 -18.79 -1.58
C SER A 85 3.94 -17.82 -2.74
N ILE A 86 3.52 -16.58 -2.45
CA ILE A 86 3.33 -15.53 -3.46
C ILE A 86 4.69 -15.01 -3.96
N GLN A 87 5.63 -14.73 -3.05
CA GLN A 87 6.98 -14.25 -3.41
C GLN A 87 7.75 -15.28 -4.25
N SER A 88 7.71 -16.56 -3.88
CA SER A 88 8.37 -17.64 -4.65
C SER A 88 7.77 -17.89 -6.05
N LYS A 89 6.53 -17.45 -6.30
CA LYS A 89 5.92 -17.48 -7.65
C LYS A 89 6.24 -16.24 -8.48
N LEU A 90 6.59 -15.12 -7.84
CA LEU A 90 6.94 -13.87 -8.52
C LEU A 90 8.40 -13.88 -9.01
N GLU A 91 9.29 -14.59 -8.31
CA GLU A 91 10.72 -14.71 -8.63
C GLU A 91 11.08 -15.85 -9.59
N ARG A 92 10.09 -16.52 -10.19
CA ARG A 92 10.28 -17.63 -11.16
C ARG A 92 9.75 -17.23 -12.53
#